data_AF-A0A833N244-F1
#
_entry.id   AF-A0A833N244-F1
#
_cell.length_a   1.000
_cell.length_b   1.000
_cell.length_c   1.000
_cell.angle_alpha   90.00
_cell.angle_beta   90.00
_cell.angle_gamma   90.00
#
_symmetry.space_group_name_H-M   'P 1'
#
loop_
_entity.id
_entity.type
_entity.pdbx_description
1 polymer ?
#
loop_
_entity_poly.entity_id
_entity_poly.type
_entity_poly.pdbx_seq_one_letter_code
_entity_poly.pdbx_strand_id
1 'polypeptide(L)' 'MLLLLQHPFAGQATVRRGVRRIVASPYPYVLTYRIRNDEIIIRSVRHTARRPLT' A
#
# COMPACT_ATOMS: atom_id res chain seq x y z
N MET A 1 3.96 3.15 9.88
CA MET A 1 4.03 1.67 9.71
C MET A 1 3.12 0.90 10.68
N LEU A 2 2.75 1.47 11.83
CA LEU A 2 1.79 0.87 12.78
C LEU A 2 0.34 0.76 12.27
N LEU A 3 -0.11 1.71 11.42
CA LEU A 3 -1.49 1.74 10.92
C LEU A 3 -1.94 0.43 10.28
N LEU A 4 -1.08 -0.19 9.45
CA LEU A 4 -1.47 -1.42 8.75
C LEU A 4 -1.56 -2.62 9.69
N LEU A 5 -0.78 -2.65 10.78
CA LEU A 5 -0.87 -3.71 11.77
C LEU A 5 -2.20 -3.66 12.53
N GLN A 6 -2.68 -2.46 12.87
CA GLN A 6 -3.94 -2.26 13.60
C GLN A 6 -5.16 -2.29 12.68
N HIS A 7 -5.00 -1.75 11.47
CA HIS A 7 -6.06 -1.62 10.47
C HIS A 7 -5.58 -2.11 9.10
N PRO A 8 -5.43 -3.43 8.91
CA PRO A 8 -4.96 -4.01 7.64
C PRO A 8 -5.79 -3.57 6.44
N PHE A 9 -7.08 -3.28 6.64
CA PHE A 9 -8.02 -2.89 5.59
C PHE A 9 -8.11 -1.38 5.32
N ALA A 10 -7.27 -0.54 5.96
CA ALA A 10 -7.29 0.92 5.80
C ALA A 10 -6.97 1.40 4.38
N GLY A 11 -6.24 0.60 3.58
CA GLY A 11 -5.97 0.92 2.18
C GLY A 11 -7.16 0.64 1.26
N GLN A 12 -7.28 1.43 0.21
CA GLN A 12 -8.28 1.27 -0.84
C GLN A 12 -8.06 -0.06 -1.59
N ALA A 13 -9.13 -0.85 -1.72
CA ALA A 13 -9.11 -2.07 -2.52
C ALA A 13 -8.86 -1.75 -4.01
N THR A 14 -8.05 -2.56 -4.65
CA THR A 14 -7.83 -2.49 -6.11
C THR A 14 -8.65 -3.56 -6.81
N VAL A 15 -8.71 -3.50 -8.15
CA VAL A 15 -9.32 -4.56 -8.98
C VAL A 15 -8.66 -5.94 -8.77
N ARG A 16 -7.42 -5.99 -8.27
CA ARG A 16 -6.74 -7.24 -7.95
C ARG A 16 -7.16 -7.70 -6.55
N ARG A 17 -7.79 -8.86 -6.46
CA ARG A 17 -8.30 -9.43 -5.21
C ARG A 17 -7.22 -9.49 -4.13
N GLY A 18 -7.54 -8.96 -2.96
CA GLY A 18 -6.66 -8.92 -1.79
C GLY A 18 -5.53 -7.88 -1.87
N VAL A 19 -5.40 -7.14 -2.97
CA VAL A 19 -4.41 -6.06 -3.13
C VAL A 19 -5.04 -4.73 -2.79
N ARG A 20 -4.36 -3.96 -1.95
CA ARG A 20 -4.78 -2.65 -1.46
C ARG A 20 -3.69 -1.60 -1.71
N ARG A 21 -4.11 -0.34 -1.79
CA ARG A 21 -3.21 0.81 -1.90
C ARG A 21 -3.49 1.82 -0.80
N ILE A 22 -2.46 2.37 -0.18
CA ILE A 22 -2.57 3.43 0.82
C ILE A 22 -1.53 4.52 0.55
N VAL A 23 -1.94 5.78 0.74
CA VAL A 23 -1.04 6.94 0.64
C VAL A 23 -0.28 7.07 1.96
N ALA A 24 1.04 7.24 1.89
CA ALA A 24 1.89 7.51 3.03
C ALA A 24 1.83 9.00 3.40
N SER A 25 0.67 9.48 3.86
CA SER A 25 0.49 10.88 4.25
C SER A 25 1.50 11.29 5.32
N PRO A 26 2.11 12.49 5.25
CA PRO A 26 1.89 13.56 4.26
C PRO A 26 2.79 13.46 3.01
N TYR A 27 3.55 12.38 2.84
CA TYR A 27 4.52 12.23 1.75
C TYR A 27 3.86 11.74 0.46
N PRO A 28 4.40 12.11 -0.72
CA PRO A 28 3.83 11.75 -2.01
C PRO A 28 4.14 10.29 -2.38
N TYR A 29 4.03 9.33 -1.47
CA TYR A 29 4.25 7.91 -1.72
C TYR A 29 2.96 7.12 -1.58
N VAL A 30 2.82 6.09 -2.41
CA VAL A 30 1.77 5.08 -2.29
C VAL A 30 2.40 3.73 -2.07
N LEU A 31 1.92 3.04 -1.04
CA LEU A 31 2.22 1.64 -0.78
C LEU A 31 1.16 0.79 -1.47
N THR A 32 1.60 -0.25 -2.17
CA THR A 32 0.73 -1.34 -2.63
C THR A 32 1.04 -2.55 -1.77
N TYR A 33 0.03 -3.16 -1.17
CA TYR A 33 0.22 -4.29 -0.26
C TYR A 33 -0.89 -5.33 -0.41
N ARG A 34 -0.68 -6.52 0.14
CA ARG A 34 -1.65 -7.61 0.21
C ARG A 34 -1.75 -8.12 1.64
N ILE A 35 -2.95 -8.53 2.04
CA ILE A 35 -3.23 -9.22 3.31
C ILE A 35 -3.34 -10.72 3.00
N ARG A 36 -2.61 -11.57 3.72
CA ARG A 36 -2.68 -13.04 3.59
C ARG A 36 -2.33 -13.69 4.93
N ASN A 37 -3.18 -14.58 5.43
CA ASN A 37 -2.88 -15.45 6.58
C ASN A 37 -2.18 -14.72 7.74
N ASP A 38 -2.77 -13.59 8.18
CA ASP A 38 -2.24 -12.68 9.22
C ASP A 38 -0.97 -11.87 8.90
N GLU A 39 -0.48 -11.95 7.68
CA GLU A 39 0.64 -11.14 7.21
C GLU A 39 0.21 -10.01 6.27
N ILE A 40 1.00 -8.94 6.32
CA ILE A 40 0.89 -7.79 5.41
C ILE A 40 2.14 -7.74 4.55
N ILE A 41 1.98 -8.09 3.28
CA ILE A 41 3.07 -8.14 2.31
C ILE A 41 3.07 -6.83 1.53
N ILE A 42 4.05 -5.96 1.79
CA ILE A 42 4.28 -4.75 0.99
C ILE A 42 4.88 -5.16 -0.35
N ARG A 43 4.15 -4.90 -1.44
CA ARG A 43 4.57 -5.26 -2.80
C ARG A 43 5.41 -4.19 -3.48
N SER A 44 5.11 -2.91 -3.18
CA SER A 44 5.82 -1.79 -3.79
C SER A 44 5.63 -0.51 -2.99
N VAL A 45 6.64 0.34 -3.01
CA VAL A 45 6.57 1.73 -2.55
C VAL A 45 6.89 2.62 -3.76
N ARG A 46 5.95 3.49 -4.16
CA ARG A 46 6.10 4.33 -5.35
C ARG A 46 5.88 5.80 -5.02
N HIS A 47 6.78 6.67 -5.47
CA HIS A 47 6.56 8.11 -5.45
C HIS A 47 5.50 8.47 -6.50
N THR A 48 4.43 9.15 -6.09
CA THR A 48 3.27 9.49 -6.92
C THR A 48 3.52 10.72 -7.80
N ALA A 49 4.27 11.69 -7.29
CA ALA A 49 4.64 12.90 -8.04
C ALA A 49 5.86 12.72 -8.96
N ARG A 50 6.45 11.51 -9.03
CA ARG A 50 7.59 11.22 -9.91
C ARG A 50 7.24 10.00 -10.75
N ARG A 51 7.58 10.05 -12.03
CA ARG A 51 7.56 8.87 -12.90
C ARG A 51 9.01 8.47 -13.14
N PRO A 52 9.55 7.49 -12.39
CA PRO A 52 10.86 6.96 -12.70
C PRO A 52 10.80 6.43 -14.14
N LEU A 53 11.66 6.96 -15.01
CA LEU A 53 11.91 6.36 -16.30
C LEU A 53 12.75 5.11 -16.02
N THR A 54 12.26 3.97 -16.48
CA THR A 54 13.00 2.71 -16.48
C THR A 54 14.16 2.82 -17.46
#